data_AF-A0A8B3C3C6-F1
#
_entry.id   AF-A0A8B3C3C6-F1
#
_cell.length_a   1.000
_cell.length_b   1.000
_cell.length_c   1.000
_cell.angle_alpha   90.00
_cell.angle_beta   90.00
_cell.angle_gamma   90.00
#
_symmetry.space_group_name_H-M   'P 1'
#
loop_
_entity.id
_entity.type
_entity.pdbx_description
1 polymer ?
#
loop_
_entity_poly.entity_id
_entity_poly.type
_entity_poly.pdbx_seq_one_letter_code
_entity_poly.pdbx_strand_id
1 'polypeptide(L)' 'MEKSKITYAQAIAEVEQILERFNNEQMNVDELGAQVKRAAELIRLCKERLRKAEKEVDEALKEEE' A
#
# COMPACT_ATOMS: atom_id res chain seq x y z
N MET A 1 5.88 15.38 -16.84
CA MET A 1 4.95 14.39 -16.25
C MET A 1 5.31 14.26 -14.79
N GLU A 2 4.50 14.86 -13.91
CA GLU A 2 4.69 14.74 -12.46
C GLU A 2 4.66 13.26 -12.07
N LYS A 3 5.68 12.82 -11.33
CA LYS A 3 5.70 11.47 -10.73
C LYS A 3 4.56 11.41 -9.72
N SER A 4 3.37 11.05 -10.17
CA SER A 4 2.18 10.93 -9.34
C SER A 4 2.49 10.00 -8.17
N LYS A 5 2.59 10.56 -6.96
CA LYS A 5 2.73 9.77 -5.74
C LYS A 5 1.50 8.86 -5.65
N ILE A 6 1.70 7.54 -5.71
CA ILE A 6 0.65 6.55 -5.48
C ILE A 6 -0.08 6.90 -4.19
N THR A 7 -1.39 7.08 -4.28
CA THR A 7 -2.27 7.32 -3.12
C THR A 7 -2.47 6.02 -2.33
N TYR A 8 -2.91 6.13 -1.08
CA TYR A 8 -3.22 4.95 -0.25
C TYR A 8 -4.26 4.05 -0.93
N ALA A 9 -5.33 4.65 -1.47
CA ALA A 9 -6.38 3.91 -2.19
C ALA A 9 -5.83 3.18 -3.42
N GLN A 10 -4.97 3.82 -4.20
CA GLN A 10 -4.34 3.18 -5.36
C GLN A 10 -3.40 2.04 -4.94
N ALA A 11 -2.64 2.21 -3.85
CA ALA A 11 -1.76 1.17 -3.35
C ALA A 11 -2.54 -0.08 -2.91
N ILE A 12 -3.66 0.12 -2.21
CA ILE A 12 -4.54 -1.00 -1.81
C ILE A 12 -5.18 -1.67 -3.02
N ALA A 13 -5.71 -0.88 -3.97
CA ALA A 13 -6.31 -1.43 -5.18
C ALA A 13 -5.30 -2.28 -5.98
N GLU A 14 -4.04 -1.84 -6.08
CA GLU A 14 -2.99 -2.62 -6.75
C GLU A 14 -2.67 -3.91 -5.99
N VAL A 15 -2.64 -3.90 -4.65
CA VAL A 15 -2.48 -5.11 -3.83
C VAL A 15 -3.64 -6.09 -4.04
N GLU A 16 -4.88 -5.60 -4.09
CA GLU A 16 -6.07 -6.42 -4.35
C GLU A 16 -6.02 -7.06 -5.75
N GLN A 17 -5.59 -6.31 -6.77
CA GLN A 17 -5.38 -6.86 -8.12
C GLN A 17 -4.31 -7.95 -8.15
N ILE A 18 -3.22 -7.78 -7.40
CA ILE A 18 -2.18 -8.82 -7.28
C ILE A 18 -2.76 -10.09 -6.66
N LEU A 19 -3.57 -9.95 -5.59
CA LEU A 19 -4.25 -11.07 -4.94
C LEU A 19 -5.26 -11.76 -5.86
N GLU A 20 -6.04 -11.00 -6.61
CA GLU A 20 -7.01 -11.54 -7.56
C GLU A 20 -6.31 -12.35 -8.66
N ARG A 21 -5.24 -11.82 -9.25
CA ARG A 21 -4.44 -12.56 -10.24
C ARG A 21 -3.82 -13.83 -9.67
N PHE A 22 -3.35 -13.77 -8.42
CA PHE A 22 -2.80 -14.93 -7.72
C PHE A 22 -3.88 -16.01 -7.50
N ASN A 23 -5.06 -15.62 -7.01
CA ASN A 23 -6.18 -16.54 -6.77
C ASN A 23 -6.75 -17.16 -8.04
N ASN A 24 -6.68 -16.45 -9.17
CA ASN A 24 -7.13 -16.95 -10.47
C ASN A 24 -6.06 -17.77 -11.21
N GLU A 25 -4.95 -18.11 -10.56
CA GLU A 25 -3.84 -18.87 -11.17
C GLU A 25 -3.25 -18.20 -12.43
N GLN A 26 -3.42 -16.87 -12.57
CA GLN A 26 -2.96 -16.08 -13.72
C GLN A 26 -1.53 -15.54 -13.54
N MET A 27 -0.74 -16.21 -12.71
CA MET A 27 0.59 -15.76 -12.31
C MET A 27 1.58 -16.92 -12.35
N ASN A 28 2.61 -16.79 -13.18
CA ASN A 28 3.67 -17.80 -13.26
C ASN A 28 4.69 -17.63 -12.12
N VAL A 29 5.49 -18.68 -11.87
CA VAL A 29 6.51 -18.70 -10.80
C VAL A 29 7.48 -17.51 -10.86
N ASP A 30 7.89 -17.10 -12.06
CA ASP A 30 8.79 -15.95 -12.24
C ASP A 30 8.11 -14.62 -11.91
N GLU A 31 6.82 -14.48 -12.21
CA GLU A 31 6.02 -13.30 -11.90
C GLU A 31 5.68 -13.24 -10.40
N LEU A 32 5.45 -14.39 -9.76
CA LEU A 32 5.07 -14.48 -8.35
C LEU A 32 6.06 -13.74 -7.45
N GLY A 33 7.36 -13.98 -7.64
CA GLY A 33 8.39 -13.31 -6.85
C GLY A 33 8.39 -11.79 -7.02
N ALA A 34 8.15 -11.29 -8.24
CA ALA A 34 8.09 -9.87 -8.53
C ALA A 34 6.81 -9.22 -7.96
N GLN A 35 5.66 -9.87 -8.12
CA GLN A 35 4.35 -9.38 -7.65
C GLN A 35 4.29 -9.36 -6.12
N VAL A 36 4.84 -10.37 -5.44
CA VAL A 36 4.92 -10.39 -3.97
C VAL A 36 5.82 -9.26 -3.44
N LYS A 37 6.97 -9.01 -4.07
CA LYS A 37 7.84 -7.87 -3.72
C LYS A 37 7.10 -6.54 -3.89
N ARG A 38 6.39 -6.38 -4.99
CA ARG A 38 5.59 -5.19 -5.28
C ARG A 38 4.49 -4.98 -4.23
N ALA A 39 3.73 -6.01 -3.90
CA ALA A 39 2.71 -5.95 -2.86
C ALA A 39 3.32 -5.57 -1.50
N ALA A 40 4.49 -6.13 -1.15
CA ALA A 40 5.18 -5.79 0.10
C ALA A 40 5.61 -4.30 0.15
N GLU A 41 6.09 -3.73 -0.96
CA GLU A 41 6.41 -2.31 -1.07
C GLU A 41 5.16 -1.42 -0.89
N LEU A 42 4.05 -1.78 -1.54
CA LEU A 42 2.78 -1.06 -1.43
C LEU A 42 2.24 -1.08 0.00
N ILE A 43 2.26 -2.26 0.65
CA ILE A 43 1.83 -2.41 2.05
C ILE A 43 2.72 -1.57 2.98
N ARG A 44 4.03 -1.53 2.73
CA ARG A 44 4.96 -0.70 3.51
C ARG A 44 4.60 0.79 3.38
N LEU A 45 4.34 1.27 2.17
CA LEU A 45 3.92 2.65 1.92
C LEU A 45 2.59 2.96 2.63
N CYS A 46 1.63 2.04 2.59
CA CYS A 46 0.36 2.16 3.31
C CYS A 46 0.57 2.30 4.83
N LYS A 47 1.43 1.47 5.42
CA LYS A 47 1.77 1.53 6.85
C LYS A 47 2.43 2.86 7.23
N GLU A 48 3.33 3.38 6.41
CA GLU A 48 3.96 4.68 6.66
C GLU A 48 2.95 5.83 6.63
N ARG A 49 2.01 5.81 5.68
CA ARG A 49 0.92 6.78 5.62
C ARG A 49 0.00 6.70 6.84
N LEU A 50 -0.37 5.49 7.27
CA LEU A 50 -1.21 5.29 8.45
C LEU A 50 -0.52 5.82 9.71
N ARG A 51 0.76 5.49 9.93
CA ARG A 51 1.53 6.03 11.07
C ARG A 51 1.63 7.55 11.06
N LYS A 52 1.77 8.15 9.87
CA LYS A 52 1.80 9.61 9.75
C LYS A 52 0.45 10.22 10.13
N ALA A 53 -0.65 9.64 9.64
CA ALA A 53 -2.00 10.08 9.98
C ALA A 53 -2.29 9.89 11.48
N GLU A 54 -1.90 8.75 12.07
CA GLU A 54 -2.03 8.47 13.50
C GLU A 54 -1.29 9.52 14.34
N LYS A 55 -0.07 9.88 13.96
CA LYS A 55 0.71 10.94 14.63
C LYS A 55 0.03 12.30 14.53
N GLU A 56 -0.47 12.67 13.35
CA GLU A 56 -1.19 13.94 13.15
C GLU A 56 -2.47 14.01 14.01
N VAL A 57 -3.21 12.90 14.13
CA VAL A 57 -4.38 12.81 15.01
C VAL A 57 -3.98 12.93 16.49
N ASP A 58 -2.94 12.21 16.92
CA ASP A 58 -2.43 12.28 18.30
C ASP A 58 -1.94 13.70 18.66
N GLU A 59 -1.27 14.39 17.75
CA GLU A 59 -0.85 15.78 17.92
C GLU A 59 -2.05 16.74 18.02
N ALA A 60 -3.07 16.57 17.16
CA ALA A 60 -4.28 17.39 17.20
C ALA A 60 -5.08 17.21 18.50
N LEU A 61 -5.14 15.98 19.03
CA LEU A 61 -5.84 15.69 20.29
C LEU A 61 -5.06 16.17 21.53
N LYS A 62 -3.73 16.23 21.47
CA LYS A 62 -2.89 16.76 22.56
C LYS A 62 -2.98 18.28 22.73
N GLU A 63 -3.40 19.01 21.70
CA GLU A 63 -3.65 20.45 21.80
C GLU A 63 -4.95 20.78 22.58
N GLU A 64 -5.79 19.78 22.88
CA GLU A 64 -7.03 19.94 23.65
C GLU A 64 -6.87 19.69 25.18
N GLU A 65 -5.65 19.38 25.67
CA GLU A 65 -5.28 19.34 27.11
C GLU A 65 -4.51 20.60 27.55
#